data_AF-A0A1G7SV06-F1
#
_entry.id   AF-A0A1G7SV06-F1
#
_cell.length_a   1.000
_cell.length_b   1.000
_cell.length_c   1.000
_cell.angle_alpha   90.00
_cell.angle_beta   90.00
_cell.angle_gamma   90.00
#
_symmetry.space_group_name_H-M   'P 1'
#
loop_
_entity.id
_entity.type
_entity.pdbx_description
1 polymer ?
#
loop_
_entity_poly.entity_id
_entity_poly.type
_entity_poly.pdbx_seq_one_letter_code
_entity_poly.pdbx_strand_id
1 'polypeptide(L)'
;MNEKCQIFTPGKYVDKMLDIIKYEGKHILGKYTLENSCGEGNILLRIVERYITAAIKERYTLEQIKSDLETYIIGYEIDEKVRGKCIEKLNKLVNKYGINSVNWNISNDDYLKLNIVKGMDFIVGNPPYITYQDLDIKERDFLRGNFLSCHKGKFDYCYAFIEKSLKELNDNGKMVYIIPNSIFKNVFGKALREIIKDSLALIYDYKESVVFDNVLTYPAIICLNKTNKNHYFEYRDVDNEENSFINKDYLGDKWVFNNWKNPENISSLIKFGDYFKVSNSVATLLNSAFIIKKNDIVDEDENYIKVKDFYIEKNVLRIAASPRNHSIKRGEYIIFPYRYLKGKLIRIEEDEFLISFPGAAKYLLSFISTLMERKSDKSAKWFEYGRSQALLYLNQEKLMLSSVVTNEVKCYYLDKDTIPYSGFYIIPVADKGLRDAVEILKSEDFFNYISLRGINANGKSIRVSVKDILNYPLR
;
A
#
# COMPACT_ATOMS: atom_id res chain seq x y z
N MET A 1 20.61 9.12 -5.03
CA MET A 1 19.50 8.30 -4.51
C MET A 1 19.18 8.72 -3.09
N ASN A 2 17.92 8.72 -2.68
CA ASN A 2 17.53 8.96 -1.30
C ASN A 2 18.10 7.82 -0.42
N GLU A 3 18.90 8.14 0.61
CA GLU A 3 19.47 7.15 1.55
C GLU A 3 18.39 6.27 2.23
N LYS A 4 17.14 6.72 2.23
CA LYS A 4 15.98 6.04 2.84
C LYS A 4 15.53 4.73 2.16
N CYS A 5 16.14 4.33 1.03
CA CYS A 5 15.66 3.19 0.22
C CYS A 5 16.54 1.94 0.25
N GLN A 6 17.67 1.96 0.99
CA GLN A 6 18.56 0.80 1.10
C GLN A 6 18.20 -0.05 2.32
N ILE A 7 17.31 -1.02 2.11
CA ILE A 7 16.92 -1.97 3.16
C ILE A 7 17.68 -3.27 2.93
N PHE A 8 18.65 -3.53 3.80
CA PHE A 8 19.43 -4.77 3.76
C PHE A 8 18.59 -5.94 4.26
N THR A 9 18.56 -7.03 3.49
CA THR A 9 17.88 -8.27 3.89
C THR A 9 18.67 -8.97 5.00
N PRO A 10 18.07 -9.20 6.19
CA PRO A 10 18.74 -9.91 7.26
C PRO A 10 19.01 -11.37 6.88
N GLY A 11 20.14 -11.93 7.31
CA GLY A 11 20.62 -13.26 6.91
C GLY A 11 19.59 -14.38 7.10
N LYS A 12 18.82 -14.35 8.21
CA LYS A 12 17.77 -15.36 8.47
C LYS A 12 16.70 -15.42 7.37
N TYR A 13 16.35 -14.29 6.75
CA TYR A 13 15.38 -14.27 5.64
C TYR A 13 16.04 -14.70 4.33
N VAL A 14 17.30 -14.32 4.11
CA VAL A 14 18.06 -14.80 2.95
C VAL A 14 18.13 -16.32 2.94
N ASP A 15 18.52 -16.93 4.06
CA ASP A 15 18.59 -18.39 4.18
C ASP A 15 17.21 -19.03 3.94
N LYS A 16 16.16 -18.47 4.55
CA LYS A 16 14.79 -18.92 4.35
C LYS A 16 14.36 -18.86 2.89
N MET A 17 14.67 -17.78 2.18
CA MET A 17 14.36 -17.61 0.75
C MET A 17 15.07 -18.67 -0.08
N LEU A 18 16.37 -18.90 0.16
CA LEU A 18 17.15 -19.91 -0.54
C LEU A 18 16.63 -21.33 -0.24
N ASP A 19 16.23 -21.62 0.99
CA ASP A 19 15.65 -22.91 1.37
C ASP A 19 14.31 -23.16 0.67
N ILE A 20 13.47 -22.13 0.52
CA ILE A 20 12.16 -22.22 -0.17
C ILE A 20 12.30 -22.70 -1.62
N ILE A 21 13.28 -22.16 -2.35
CA ILE A 21 13.55 -22.57 -3.73
C ILE A 21 14.40 -23.85 -3.80
N LYS A 22 14.86 -24.35 -2.65
CA LYS A 22 15.81 -25.45 -2.48
C LYS A 22 17.14 -25.13 -3.16
N TYR A 23 17.71 -23.96 -2.95
CA TYR A 23 18.99 -23.58 -3.53
C TYR A 23 20.15 -24.24 -2.77
N GLU A 24 20.38 -25.53 -3.04
CA GLU A 24 21.39 -26.37 -2.38
C GLU A 24 21.79 -27.56 -3.25
N GLY A 25 22.90 -28.24 -2.93
CA GLY A 25 23.28 -29.50 -3.58
C GLY A 25 23.60 -29.41 -5.07
N LYS A 26 23.61 -30.55 -5.77
CA LYS A 26 24.08 -30.61 -7.17
C LYS A 26 23.20 -29.88 -8.18
N HIS A 27 21.91 -29.68 -7.90
CA HIS A 27 20.97 -29.14 -8.89
C HIS A 27 21.02 -27.62 -9.05
N ILE A 28 21.79 -26.92 -8.21
CA ILE A 28 22.09 -25.48 -8.40
C ILE A 28 23.32 -25.25 -9.27
N LEU A 29 24.15 -26.27 -9.51
CA LEU A 29 25.35 -26.13 -10.32
C LEU A 29 24.98 -25.95 -11.80
N GLY A 30 25.65 -25.02 -12.48
CA GLY A 30 25.40 -24.67 -13.87
C GLY A 30 24.04 -24.00 -14.11
N LYS A 31 23.47 -23.34 -13.09
CA LYS A 31 22.14 -22.71 -13.15
C LYS A 31 22.22 -21.19 -13.06
N TYR A 32 21.62 -20.51 -14.04
CA TYR A 32 21.59 -19.06 -14.07
C TYR A 32 20.75 -18.51 -12.91
N THR A 33 21.39 -17.74 -12.05
CA THR A 33 20.84 -17.20 -10.81
C THR A 33 20.99 -15.69 -10.80
N LEU A 34 19.89 -14.98 -10.58
CA LEU A 34 19.81 -13.53 -10.66
C LEU A 34 19.36 -12.90 -9.34
N GLU A 35 20.08 -11.85 -8.91
CA GLU A 35 19.60 -10.83 -7.97
C GLU A 35 19.57 -9.46 -8.65
N ASN A 36 18.38 -8.95 -8.94
CA ASN A 36 18.18 -7.78 -9.80
C ASN A 36 18.23 -6.41 -9.09
N SER A 37 18.50 -6.40 -7.79
CA SER A 37 18.72 -5.20 -6.97
C SER A 37 19.61 -5.56 -5.79
N CYS A 38 20.88 -5.87 -6.05
CA CYS A 38 21.71 -6.62 -5.11
C CYS A 38 22.22 -5.83 -3.91
N GLY A 39 22.17 -4.49 -3.94
CA GLY A 39 22.68 -3.67 -2.85
C GLY A 39 24.13 -4.02 -2.51
N GLU A 40 24.45 -4.13 -1.23
CA GLU A 40 25.78 -4.58 -0.78
C GLU A 40 26.00 -6.11 -0.86
N GLY A 41 25.09 -6.86 -1.49
CA GLY A 41 25.26 -8.28 -1.83
C GLY A 41 24.86 -9.28 -0.76
N ASN A 42 24.02 -8.94 0.21
CA ASN A 42 23.67 -9.86 1.30
C ASN A 42 23.06 -11.19 0.82
N ILE A 43 22.22 -11.15 -0.23
CA ILE A 43 21.65 -12.35 -0.85
C ILE A 43 22.70 -13.05 -1.72
N LEU A 44 23.38 -12.33 -2.63
CA LEU A 44 24.49 -12.87 -3.44
C LEU A 44 25.55 -13.60 -2.62
N LEU A 45 25.96 -13.07 -1.45
CA LEU A 45 26.94 -13.71 -0.58
C LEU A 45 26.52 -15.12 -0.18
N ARG A 46 25.23 -15.31 0.18
CA ARG A 46 24.71 -16.63 0.56
C ARG A 46 24.52 -17.55 -0.65
N ILE A 47 24.13 -16.99 -1.79
CA ILE A 47 24.06 -17.72 -3.07
C ILE A 47 25.43 -18.29 -3.44
N VAL A 48 26.46 -17.45 -3.41
CA VAL A 48 27.84 -17.84 -3.75
C VAL A 48 28.40 -18.85 -2.75
N GLU A 49 28.20 -18.63 -1.44
CA GLU A 49 28.65 -19.57 -0.40
C GLU A 49 28.03 -20.97 -0.58
N ARG A 50 26.71 -21.05 -0.85
CA ARG A 50 26.02 -22.32 -1.13
C ARG A 50 26.49 -22.96 -2.43
N TYR A 51 26.73 -22.17 -3.49
CA TYR A 51 27.24 -22.68 -4.76
C TYR A 51 28.62 -23.31 -4.61
N ILE A 52 29.57 -22.60 -3.99
CA ILE A 52 30.94 -23.11 -3.75
C ILE A 52 30.90 -24.40 -2.94
N THR A 53 30.09 -24.42 -1.87
CA THR A 53 29.95 -25.61 -1.02
C THR A 53 29.42 -26.82 -1.79
N ALA A 54 28.41 -26.61 -2.63
CA ALA A 54 27.87 -27.65 -3.49
C ALA A 54 28.91 -28.14 -4.52
N ALA A 55 29.62 -27.22 -5.16
CA ALA A 55 30.59 -27.54 -6.20
C ALA A 55 31.80 -28.32 -5.65
N ILE A 56 32.32 -27.93 -4.47
CA ILE A 56 33.40 -28.66 -3.78
C ILE A 56 32.95 -30.08 -3.44
N LYS A 57 31.71 -30.24 -2.95
CA LYS A 57 31.15 -31.57 -2.63
C LYS A 57 31.05 -32.47 -3.87
N GLU A 58 30.70 -31.88 -5.01
CA GLU A 58 30.67 -32.55 -6.32
C GLU A 58 32.05 -32.59 -7.02
N ARG A 59 33.13 -32.26 -6.29
CA ARG A 59 34.53 -32.36 -6.71
C ARG A 59 34.92 -31.46 -7.91
N TYR A 60 34.30 -30.29 -8.04
CA TYR A 60 34.72 -29.29 -9.02
C TYR A 60 36.09 -28.72 -8.64
N THR A 61 36.93 -28.42 -9.63
CA THR A 61 38.19 -27.69 -9.39
C THR A 61 37.91 -26.22 -9.08
N LEU A 62 38.86 -25.52 -8.47
CA LEU A 62 38.71 -24.10 -8.16
C LEU A 62 38.52 -23.25 -9.44
N GLU A 63 39.14 -23.65 -10.54
CA GLU A 63 39.00 -23.02 -11.85
C GLU A 63 37.59 -23.20 -12.42
N GLN A 64 37.00 -24.40 -12.26
CA GLN A 64 35.61 -24.66 -12.66
C GLN A 64 34.65 -23.81 -11.81
N ILE A 65 34.84 -23.80 -10.49
CA ILE A 65 34.00 -22.98 -9.59
C ILE A 65 34.11 -21.50 -9.96
N LYS A 66 35.32 -21.00 -10.22
CA LYS A 66 35.54 -19.63 -10.69
C LYS A 66 34.75 -19.35 -11.97
N SER A 67 34.95 -20.16 -13.01
CA SER A 67 34.27 -19.98 -14.30
C SER A 67 32.74 -20.00 -14.15
N ASP A 68 32.23 -20.85 -13.27
CA ASP A 68 30.81 -20.94 -12.96
C ASP A 68 30.27 -19.68 -12.27
N LEU A 69 31.00 -19.17 -11.27
CA LEU A 69 30.61 -17.94 -10.57
C LEU A 69 30.58 -16.73 -11.52
N GLU A 70 31.53 -16.64 -12.45
CA GLU A 70 31.58 -15.58 -13.48
C GLU A 70 30.43 -15.69 -14.50
N THR A 71 29.92 -16.90 -14.74
CA THR A 71 28.93 -17.18 -15.78
C THR A 71 27.50 -17.15 -15.26
N TYR A 72 27.25 -17.84 -14.15
CA TYR A 72 25.91 -18.20 -13.72
C TYR A 72 25.36 -17.31 -12.62
N ILE A 73 26.20 -16.53 -11.91
CA ILE A 73 25.74 -15.61 -10.87
C ILE A 73 25.70 -14.20 -11.43
N ILE A 74 24.49 -13.66 -11.56
CA ILE A 74 24.21 -12.37 -12.19
C ILE A 74 23.60 -11.43 -11.16
N GLY A 75 24.02 -10.17 -11.17
CA GLY A 75 23.39 -9.14 -10.34
C GLY A 75 23.36 -7.76 -10.97
N TYR A 76 22.46 -6.92 -10.48
CA TYR A 76 22.32 -5.52 -10.89
C TYR A 76 22.25 -4.62 -9.67
N GLU A 77 23.00 -3.52 -9.71
CA GLU A 77 22.94 -2.45 -8.72
C GLU A 77 23.24 -1.11 -9.38
N ILE A 78 22.28 -0.19 -9.30
CA ILE A 78 22.34 1.11 -9.98
C ILE A 78 23.31 2.09 -9.28
N ASP A 79 23.57 1.94 -7.98
CA ASP A 79 24.57 2.72 -7.26
C ASP A 79 25.97 2.08 -7.35
N GLU A 80 26.87 2.71 -8.09
CA GLU A 80 28.23 2.18 -8.32
C GLU A 80 29.03 2.00 -7.02
N LYS A 81 28.82 2.86 -6.01
CA LYS A 81 29.53 2.72 -4.73
C LYS A 81 29.04 1.50 -3.96
N VAL A 82 27.73 1.27 -3.95
CA VAL A 82 27.12 0.11 -3.29
C VAL A 82 27.49 -1.19 -4.01
N ARG A 83 27.48 -1.17 -5.35
CA ARG A 83 27.99 -2.26 -6.19
C ARG A 83 29.45 -2.58 -5.88
N GLY A 84 30.32 -1.57 -5.77
CA GLY A 84 31.73 -1.74 -5.40
C GLY A 84 31.91 -2.48 -4.07
N LYS A 85 31.10 -2.13 -3.05
CA LYS A 85 31.09 -2.84 -1.77
C LYS A 85 30.61 -4.29 -1.89
N CYS A 86 29.61 -4.56 -2.72
CA CYS A 86 29.14 -5.92 -3.01
C CYS A 86 30.29 -6.78 -3.57
N ILE A 87 30.99 -6.28 -4.60
CA ILE A 87 32.14 -6.95 -5.21
C ILE A 87 33.26 -7.18 -4.19
N GLU A 88 33.57 -6.19 -3.35
CA GLU A 88 34.56 -6.33 -2.30
C GLU A 88 34.22 -7.46 -1.31
N LYS A 89 32.96 -7.52 -0.85
CA LYS A 89 32.50 -8.58 0.05
C LYS A 89 32.52 -9.96 -0.61
N LEU A 90 32.12 -10.05 -1.88
CA LEU A 90 32.16 -11.27 -2.67
C LEU A 90 33.60 -11.78 -2.83
N ASN A 91 34.55 -10.89 -3.17
CA ASN A 91 35.96 -11.22 -3.24
C ASN A 91 36.49 -11.74 -1.89
N LYS A 92 36.15 -11.06 -0.78
CA LYS A 92 36.52 -11.52 0.57
C LYS A 92 35.94 -12.90 0.90
N LEU A 93 34.73 -13.22 0.44
CA LEU A 93 34.12 -14.52 0.63
C LEU A 93 34.86 -15.62 -0.14
N VAL A 94 35.04 -15.45 -1.46
CA VAL A 94 35.65 -16.49 -2.32
C VAL A 94 37.12 -16.75 -2.00
N ASN A 95 37.85 -15.72 -1.54
CA ASN A 95 39.24 -15.87 -1.10
C ASN A 95 39.38 -16.85 0.08
N LYS A 96 38.36 -16.98 0.95
CA LYS A 96 38.37 -17.97 2.06
C LYS A 96 38.40 -19.42 1.56
N TYR A 97 37.98 -19.65 0.31
CA TYR A 97 37.98 -20.95 -0.36
C TYR A 97 39.16 -21.10 -1.33
N GLY A 98 40.10 -20.15 -1.35
CA GLY A 98 41.26 -20.18 -2.25
C GLY A 98 40.95 -19.77 -3.70
N ILE A 99 39.74 -19.26 -3.97
CA ILE A 99 39.35 -18.78 -5.30
C ILE A 99 39.68 -17.30 -5.41
N ASN A 100 40.48 -16.93 -6.41
CA ASN A 100 40.97 -15.56 -6.59
C ASN A 100 40.56 -14.96 -7.95
N SER A 101 40.44 -13.64 -8.00
CA SER A 101 40.26 -12.84 -9.22
C SER A 101 39.03 -13.25 -10.05
N VAL A 102 37.89 -13.46 -9.40
CA VAL A 102 36.60 -13.72 -10.07
C VAL A 102 36.14 -12.47 -10.81
N ASN A 103 35.88 -12.60 -12.11
CA ASN A 103 35.28 -11.55 -12.93
C ASN A 103 33.75 -11.54 -12.76
N TRP A 104 33.28 -10.86 -11.73
CA TRP A 104 31.87 -10.84 -11.35
C TRP A 104 30.94 -10.23 -12.41
N ASN A 105 29.88 -10.94 -12.77
CA ASN A 105 28.78 -10.43 -13.61
C ASN A 105 27.75 -9.63 -12.80
N ILE A 106 28.24 -8.60 -12.11
CA ILE A 106 27.42 -7.65 -11.36
C ILE A 106 27.47 -6.31 -12.09
N SER A 107 26.37 -5.90 -12.71
CA SER A 107 26.32 -4.73 -13.59
C SER A 107 25.87 -3.46 -12.86
N ASN A 108 26.41 -2.31 -13.29
CA ASN A 108 25.97 -0.99 -12.82
C ASN A 108 24.90 -0.41 -13.76
N ASP A 109 23.75 -1.07 -13.81
CA ASP A 109 22.67 -0.69 -14.72
C ASP A 109 21.30 -0.68 -14.03
N ASP A 110 20.36 0.01 -14.66
CA ASP A 110 18.95 -0.07 -14.30
C ASP A 110 18.34 -1.35 -14.89
N TYR A 111 18.15 -2.35 -14.02
CA TYR A 111 17.55 -3.64 -14.38
C TYR A 111 16.24 -3.48 -15.18
N LEU A 112 15.37 -2.53 -14.83
CA LEU A 112 14.07 -2.39 -15.49
C LEU A 112 14.17 -1.90 -16.94
N LYS A 113 15.28 -1.25 -17.31
CA LYS A 113 15.52 -0.68 -18.64
C LYS A 113 16.32 -1.60 -19.56
N LEU A 114 16.80 -2.72 -19.05
CA LEU A 114 17.58 -3.69 -19.81
C LEU A 114 16.72 -4.85 -20.31
N ASN A 115 17.12 -5.45 -21.43
CA ASN A 115 16.57 -6.71 -21.89
C ASN A 115 17.58 -7.82 -21.63
N ILE A 116 17.23 -8.78 -20.79
CA ILE A 116 18.06 -9.96 -20.57
C ILE A 116 17.71 -11.00 -21.64
N VAL A 117 18.73 -11.43 -22.40
CA VAL A 117 18.55 -12.39 -23.51
C VAL A 117 18.42 -13.84 -23.01
N LYS A 118 18.96 -14.13 -21.82
CA LYS A 118 18.97 -15.46 -21.21
C LYS A 118 17.83 -15.59 -20.19
N GLY A 119 17.15 -16.73 -20.16
CA GLY A 119 16.20 -17.01 -19.09
C GLY A 119 16.88 -17.53 -17.82
N MET A 120 16.29 -17.22 -16.66
CA MET A 120 16.86 -17.50 -15.34
C MET A 120 16.28 -18.77 -14.71
N ASP A 121 17.13 -19.61 -14.15
CA ASP A 121 16.68 -20.78 -13.38
C ASP A 121 16.26 -20.38 -11.96
N PHE A 122 16.96 -19.41 -11.37
CA PHE A 122 16.65 -18.88 -10.06
C PHE A 122 16.66 -17.34 -10.09
N ILE A 123 15.65 -16.74 -9.47
CA ILE A 123 15.66 -15.29 -9.20
C ILE A 123 15.36 -15.09 -7.72
N VAL A 124 16.28 -14.43 -7.00
CA VAL A 124 16.17 -14.19 -5.56
C VAL A 124 16.33 -12.70 -5.35
N GLY A 125 15.42 -12.06 -4.61
CA GLY A 125 15.53 -10.61 -4.48
C GLY A 125 14.69 -9.96 -3.39
N ASN A 126 15.15 -8.77 -3.03
CA ASN A 126 14.44 -7.80 -2.22
C ASN A 126 14.30 -6.52 -3.04
N PRO A 127 13.26 -6.41 -3.90
CA PRO A 127 13.12 -5.27 -4.79
C PRO A 127 12.91 -3.96 -4.00
N PRO A 128 13.25 -2.81 -4.57
CA PRO A 128 13.13 -1.51 -3.89
C PRO A 128 11.68 -1.11 -3.57
N TYR A 129 11.42 -0.70 -2.31
CA TYR A 129 10.09 -0.29 -1.82
C TYR A 129 9.86 1.21 -1.93
N ILE A 130 9.81 1.72 -3.17
CA ILE A 130 9.58 3.14 -3.44
C ILE A 130 8.09 3.35 -3.77
N THR A 131 7.46 4.30 -3.08
CA THR A 131 6.04 4.61 -3.32
C THR A 131 5.88 5.47 -4.58
N TYR A 132 4.69 5.44 -5.17
CA TYR A 132 4.38 6.28 -6.34
C TYR A 132 4.75 7.76 -6.13
N GLN A 133 4.49 8.33 -4.94
CA GLN A 133 4.78 9.74 -4.65
C GLN A 133 6.27 10.08 -4.69
N ASP A 134 7.12 9.11 -4.37
CA ASP A 134 8.57 9.30 -4.28
C ASP A 134 9.28 9.07 -5.63
N LEU A 135 8.60 8.44 -6.59
CA LEU A 135 9.09 8.35 -7.97
C LEU A 135 9.00 9.68 -8.69
N ASP A 136 10.01 10.02 -9.50
CA ASP A 136 9.93 11.18 -10.39
C ASP A 136 8.95 10.95 -11.56
N ILE A 137 8.61 12.03 -12.27
CA ILE A 137 7.62 11.98 -13.36
C ILE A 137 8.12 11.11 -14.53
N LYS A 138 9.41 11.19 -14.88
CA LYS A 138 9.97 10.44 -16.03
C LYS A 138 9.94 8.94 -15.75
N GLU A 139 10.29 8.54 -14.53
CA GLU A 139 10.27 7.15 -14.11
C GLU A 139 8.82 6.61 -14.06
N ARG A 140 7.87 7.41 -13.56
CA ARG A 140 6.44 7.03 -13.59
C ARG A 140 5.93 6.81 -15.02
N ASP A 141 6.32 7.66 -15.96
CA ASP A 141 5.88 7.56 -17.35
C ASP A 141 6.53 6.36 -18.06
N PHE A 142 7.82 6.12 -17.80
CA PHE A 142 8.52 4.91 -18.25
C PHE A 142 7.81 3.65 -17.75
N LEU A 143 7.53 3.56 -16.44
CA LEU A 143 6.91 2.37 -15.86
C LEU A 143 5.50 2.11 -16.41
N ARG A 144 4.73 3.17 -16.64
CA ARG A 144 3.40 3.07 -17.26
C ARG A 144 3.44 2.57 -18.71
N GLY A 145 4.45 3.00 -19.46
CA GLY A 145 4.62 2.60 -20.86
C GLY A 145 5.10 1.17 -21.03
N ASN A 146 5.78 0.59 -20.04
CA ASN A 146 6.53 -0.66 -20.20
C ASN A 146 6.04 -1.83 -19.34
N PHE A 147 5.27 -1.59 -18.26
CA PHE A 147 4.83 -2.65 -17.34
C PHE A 147 3.32 -2.63 -17.13
N LEU A 148 2.68 -3.80 -17.33
CA LEU A 148 1.23 -3.97 -17.18
C LEU A 148 0.77 -3.72 -15.73
N SER A 149 1.58 -4.15 -14.76
CA SER A 149 1.38 -3.93 -13.34
C SER A 149 1.36 -2.46 -12.95
N CYS A 150 1.94 -1.59 -13.79
CA CYS A 150 2.14 -0.16 -13.52
C CYS A 150 1.30 0.75 -14.45
N HIS A 151 0.49 0.20 -15.37
CA HIS A 151 -0.17 1.02 -16.39
C HIS A 151 -1.20 2.03 -15.82
N LYS A 152 -1.78 1.78 -14.64
CA LYS A 152 -2.81 2.62 -14.02
C LYS A 152 -2.58 2.85 -12.53
N GLY A 153 -3.05 4.00 -12.07
CA GLY A 153 -3.12 4.32 -10.65
C GLY A 153 -1.78 4.72 -10.03
N LYS A 154 -1.65 4.47 -8.72
CA LYS A 154 -0.49 4.77 -7.89
C LYS A 154 0.18 3.46 -7.44
N PHE A 155 0.79 2.78 -8.40
CA PHE A 155 1.53 1.52 -8.18
C PHE A 155 2.79 1.75 -7.33
N ASP A 156 3.29 0.69 -6.71
CA ASP A 156 4.58 0.71 -6.02
C ASP A 156 5.69 0.25 -6.98
N TYR A 157 6.90 0.78 -6.83
CA TYR A 157 8.00 0.57 -7.77
C TYR A 157 8.40 -0.90 -7.93
N CYS A 158 8.32 -1.68 -6.84
CA CYS A 158 8.63 -3.11 -6.85
C CYS A 158 7.72 -3.95 -7.77
N TYR A 159 6.56 -3.43 -8.20
CA TYR A 159 5.65 -4.19 -9.06
C TYR A 159 6.28 -4.50 -10.42
N ALA A 160 7.01 -3.52 -10.99
CA ALA A 160 7.72 -3.70 -12.26
C ALA A 160 8.85 -4.72 -12.15
N PHE A 161 9.57 -4.75 -11.02
CA PHE A 161 10.60 -5.77 -10.76
C PHE A 161 10.00 -7.18 -10.75
N ILE A 162 8.87 -7.35 -10.05
CA ILE A 162 8.20 -8.64 -9.94
C ILE A 162 7.69 -9.10 -11.31
N GLU A 163 7.02 -8.22 -12.07
CA GLU A 163 6.54 -8.53 -13.42
C GLU A 163 7.70 -8.92 -14.35
N LYS A 164 8.78 -8.15 -14.36
CA LYS A 164 9.94 -8.39 -15.22
C LYS A 164 10.65 -9.69 -14.89
N SER A 165 10.90 -9.94 -13.60
CA SER A 165 11.55 -11.16 -13.15
C SER A 165 10.73 -12.40 -13.47
N LEU A 166 9.41 -12.36 -13.32
CA LEU A 166 8.57 -13.49 -13.72
C LEU A 166 8.65 -13.78 -15.23
N LYS A 167 8.70 -12.73 -16.07
CA LYS A 167 8.84 -12.88 -17.53
C LYS A 167 10.18 -13.54 -17.90
N GLU A 168 11.26 -13.16 -17.24
CA GLU A 168 12.63 -13.63 -17.48
C GLU A 168 12.94 -15.01 -16.88
N LEU A 169 12.02 -15.58 -16.09
CA LEU A 169 12.19 -16.90 -15.53
C LEU A 169 12.13 -17.99 -16.62
N ASN A 170 12.95 -19.03 -16.51
CA ASN A 170 12.81 -20.24 -17.32
C ASN A 170 11.51 -20.96 -16.96
N ASP A 171 11.02 -21.84 -17.83
CA ASP A 171 9.76 -22.57 -17.61
C ASP A 171 9.77 -23.38 -16.29
N ASN A 172 10.91 -23.97 -15.94
CA ASN A 172 11.13 -24.68 -14.69
C ASN A 172 11.84 -23.83 -13.61
N GLY A 173 12.04 -22.54 -13.89
CA GLY A 173 12.72 -21.64 -12.98
C GLY A 173 11.85 -21.30 -11.77
N LYS A 174 12.51 -20.89 -10.69
CA LYS A 174 11.87 -20.45 -9.46
C LYS A 174 12.31 -19.06 -9.08
N MET A 175 11.35 -18.26 -8.66
CA MET A 175 11.57 -16.92 -8.16
C MET A 175 11.14 -16.86 -6.70
N VAL A 176 11.96 -16.28 -5.81
CA VAL A 176 11.61 -16.06 -4.41
C VAL A 176 11.96 -14.65 -3.97
N TYR A 177 10.93 -13.90 -3.58
CA TYR A 177 11.04 -12.48 -3.26
C TYR A 177 10.53 -12.19 -1.86
N ILE A 178 11.19 -11.26 -1.18
CA ILE A 178 10.60 -10.56 -0.04
C ILE A 178 9.90 -9.28 -0.54
N ILE A 179 8.62 -9.13 -0.25
CA ILE A 179 7.76 -8.05 -0.77
C ILE A 179 6.91 -7.43 0.34
N PRO A 180 6.36 -6.21 0.19
CA PRO A 180 5.37 -5.69 1.12
C PRO A 180 4.05 -6.48 1.01
N ASN A 181 3.49 -6.97 2.13
CA ASN A 181 2.24 -7.75 2.12
C ASN A 181 1.02 -6.92 1.68
N SER A 182 1.14 -5.58 1.67
CA SER A 182 0.13 -4.68 1.12
C SER A 182 -0.21 -5.00 -0.34
N ILE A 183 0.72 -5.64 -1.09
CA ILE A 183 0.49 -6.14 -2.45
C ILE A 183 -0.72 -7.06 -2.53
N PHE A 184 -1.08 -7.80 -1.48
CA PHE A 184 -2.23 -8.70 -1.51
C PHE A 184 -3.58 -7.98 -1.54
N LYS A 185 -3.62 -6.72 -1.06
CA LYS A 185 -4.88 -6.01 -0.79
C LYS A 185 -4.94 -4.60 -1.38
N ASN A 186 -3.82 -4.01 -1.80
CA ASN A 186 -3.76 -2.69 -2.41
C ASN A 186 -4.52 -2.70 -3.74
N VAL A 187 -5.39 -1.72 -3.94
CA VAL A 187 -6.18 -1.56 -5.17
C VAL A 187 -5.30 -1.41 -6.41
N PHE A 188 -4.14 -0.77 -6.28
CA PHE A 188 -3.20 -0.60 -7.40
C PHE A 188 -2.34 -1.83 -7.67
N GLY A 189 -2.31 -2.81 -6.76
CA GLY A 189 -1.63 -4.09 -6.97
C GLY A 189 -2.45 -5.12 -7.75
N LYS A 190 -3.69 -4.81 -8.16
CA LYS A 190 -4.59 -5.77 -8.82
C LYS A 190 -3.96 -6.37 -10.08
N ALA A 191 -3.43 -5.53 -10.97
CA ALA A 191 -2.82 -6.00 -12.20
C ALA A 191 -1.62 -6.92 -11.94
N LEU A 192 -0.78 -6.59 -10.95
CA LEU A 192 0.32 -7.46 -10.53
C LEU A 192 -0.19 -8.81 -10.02
N ARG A 193 -1.21 -8.80 -9.15
CA ARG A 193 -1.81 -10.02 -8.60
C ARG A 193 -2.30 -10.95 -9.71
N GLU A 194 -2.98 -10.42 -10.73
CA GLU A 194 -3.39 -11.23 -11.89
C GLU A 194 -2.19 -11.82 -12.64
N ILE A 195 -1.11 -11.06 -12.83
CA ILE A 195 0.12 -11.51 -13.50
C ILE A 195 0.78 -12.68 -12.75
N ILE A 196 0.84 -12.62 -11.43
CA ILE A 196 1.59 -13.62 -10.62
C ILE A 196 0.73 -14.79 -10.15
N LYS A 197 -0.61 -14.70 -10.26
CA LYS A 197 -1.58 -15.65 -9.69
C LYS A 197 -1.28 -17.09 -10.08
N ASP A 198 -1.08 -17.34 -11.37
CA ASP A 198 -0.91 -18.70 -11.89
C ASP A 198 0.43 -19.29 -11.46
N SER A 199 1.49 -18.49 -11.48
CA SER A 199 2.83 -18.93 -11.06
C SER A 199 2.99 -19.07 -9.54
N LEU A 200 2.10 -18.51 -8.74
CA LEU A 200 2.19 -18.53 -7.27
C LEU A 200 2.22 -19.96 -6.72
N ALA A 201 3.25 -20.27 -5.94
CA ALA A 201 3.47 -21.60 -5.35
C ALA A 201 3.42 -21.59 -3.82
N LEU A 202 3.95 -20.54 -3.18
CA LEU A 202 4.06 -20.44 -1.73
C LEU A 202 4.07 -18.99 -1.26
N ILE A 203 3.45 -18.72 -0.11
CA ILE A 203 3.52 -17.45 0.63
C ILE A 203 3.88 -17.73 2.09
N TYR A 204 4.86 -16.99 2.62
CA TYR A 204 5.02 -16.75 4.06
C TYR A 204 4.62 -15.31 4.35
N ASP A 205 3.56 -15.10 5.11
CA ASP A 205 3.06 -13.76 5.49
C ASP A 205 3.46 -13.44 6.93
N TYR A 206 4.17 -12.33 7.12
CA TYR A 206 4.58 -11.81 8.42
C TYR A 206 3.65 -10.65 8.79
N LYS A 207 2.46 -10.97 9.30
CA LYS A 207 1.36 -10.04 9.60
C LYS A 207 1.65 -9.06 10.73
N GLU A 208 2.41 -9.47 11.73
CA GLU A 208 2.67 -8.74 12.98
C GLU A 208 4.17 -8.47 13.20
N SER A 209 5.04 -9.25 12.56
CA SER A 209 6.49 -9.07 12.64
C SER A 209 6.99 -7.90 11.79
N VAL A 210 7.55 -6.87 12.44
CA VAL A 210 8.39 -5.87 11.78
C VAL A 210 9.77 -6.49 11.57
N VAL A 211 10.00 -6.97 10.35
CA VAL A 211 11.20 -7.72 9.96
C VAL A 211 12.44 -6.82 9.76
N PHE A 212 12.21 -5.54 9.48
CA PHE A 212 13.24 -4.56 9.19
C PHE A 212 13.15 -3.42 10.20
N ASP A 213 14.22 -3.22 10.99
CA ASP A 213 14.26 -2.31 12.14
C ASP A 213 13.89 -0.84 11.83
N ASN A 214 13.82 -0.46 10.54
CA ASN A 214 13.55 0.91 10.08
C ASN A 214 12.47 1.02 8.99
N VAL A 215 11.63 0.00 8.76
CA VAL A 215 10.63 0.02 7.68
C VAL A 215 9.23 -0.23 8.22
N LEU A 216 8.32 0.70 7.93
CA LEU A 216 6.91 0.66 8.37
C LEU A 216 6.05 -0.39 7.63
N THR A 217 6.64 -1.31 6.87
CA THR A 217 5.91 -2.27 6.04
C THR A 217 6.13 -3.71 6.48
N TYR A 218 5.03 -4.42 6.70
CA TYR A 218 5.00 -5.86 6.95
C TYR A 218 5.39 -6.62 5.68
N PRO A 219 6.42 -7.48 5.70
CA PRO A 219 6.80 -8.21 4.52
C PRO A 219 6.04 -9.54 4.39
N ALA A 220 6.09 -10.08 3.18
CA ALA A 220 5.82 -11.47 2.89
C ALA A 220 6.95 -12.01 2.02
N ILE A 221 7.25 -13.30 2.14
CA ILE A 221 8.07 -14.01 1.16
C ILE A 221 7.13 -14.74 0.20
N ILE A 222 7.23 -14.47 -1.09
CA ILE A 222 6.51 -15.18 -2.15
C ILE A 222 7.45 -16.07 -2.93
N CYS A 223 6.98 -17.25 -3.33
CA CYS A 223 7.64 -18.12 -4.29
C CYS A 223 6.76 -18.29 -5.52
N LEU A 224 7.32 -18.01 -6.69
CA LEU A 224 6.68 -18.19 -8.00
C LEU A 224 7.44 -19.23 -8.81
N ASN A 225 6.72 -20.16 -9.43
CA ASN A 225 7.26 -21.10 -10.42
C ASN A 225 6.54 -20.84 -11.74
N LYS A 226 7.27 -20.54 -12.82
CA LYS A 226 6.68 -20.04 -14.08
C LYS A 226 5.58 -20.95 -14.62
N THR A 227 5.82 -22.27 -14.65
CA THR A 227 4.87 -23.28 -15.15
C THR A 227 4.04 -23.96 -14.06
N ASN A 228 3.75 -23.28 -12.94
CA ASN A 228 2.87 -23.85 -11.92
C ASN A 228 1.43 -24.00 -12.45
N LYS A 229 0.99 -25.24 -12.68
CA LYS A 229 -0.40 -25.55 -13.10
C LYS A 229 -1.32 -25.90 -11.93
N ASN A 230 -0.85 -25.84 -10.70
CA ASN A 230 -1.67 -26.17 -9.54
C ASN A 230 -2.69 -25.06 -9.27
N HIS A 231 -3.95 -25.46 -9.09
CA HIS A 231 -5.02 -24.56 -8.61
C HIS A 231 -4.83 -24.12 -7.16
N TYR A 232 -3.92 -24.76 -6.42
CA TYR A 232 -3.62 -24.45 -5.03
C TYR A 232 -2.20 -23.95 -4.86
N PHE A 233 -2.00 -23.05 -3.90
CA PHE A 233 -0.69 -22.67 -3.39
C PHE A 233 -0.67 -22.80 -1.87
N GLU A 234 0.51 -23.01 -1.31
CA GLU A 234 0.70 -23.10 0.13
C GLU A 234 0.77 -21.69 0.73
N TYR A 235 0.03 -21.44 1.80
CA TYR A 235 0.04 -20.19 2.55
C TYR A 235 0.40 -20.48 4.00
N ARG A 236 1.38 -19.73 4.51
CA ARG A 236 1.84 -19.81 5.90
C ARG A 236 1.71 -18.45 6.56
N ASP A 237 0.90 -18.39 7.61
CA ASP A 237 0.87 -17.28 8.54
C ASP A 237 1.97 -17.51 9.58
N VAL A 238 3.05 -16.74 9.48
CA VAL A 238 4.25 -17.01 10.28
C VAL A 238 4.03 -16.63 11.74
N ASP A 239 3.28 -15.56 12.00
CA ASP A 239 3.10 -15.05 13.36
C ASP A 239 2.10 -15.89 14.15
N ASN A 240 1.10 -16.47 13.48
CA ASN A 240 0.12 -17.37 14.11
C ASN A 240 0.46 -18.86 13.99
N GLU A 241 1.59 -19.20 13.36
CA GLU A 241 2.01 -20.58 13.09
C GLU A 241 0.99 -21.44 12.32
N GLU A 242 0.16 -20.80 11.49
CA GLU A 242 -0.89 -21.47 10.72
C GLU A 242 -0.43 -21.79 9.29
N ASN A 243 -0.81 -22.97 8.79
CA ASN A 243 -0.53 -23.41 7.42
C ASN A 243 -1.83 -23.83 6.74
N SER A 244 -2.00 -23.43 5.48
CA SER A 244 -3.17 -23.78 4.68
C SER A 244 -2.83 -23.89 3.19
N PHE A 245 -3.71 -24.53 2.43
CA PHE A 245 -3.66 -24.56 0.97
C PHE A 245 -4.81 -23.73 0.42
N ILE A 246 -4.48 -22.64 -0.29
CA ILE A 246 -5.47 -21.70 -0.80
C ILE A 246 -5.76 -22.01 -2.26
N ASN A 247 -7.05 -22.15 -2.59
CA ASN A 247 -7.49 -22.29 -3.97
C ASN A 247 -7.42 -20.92 -4.68
N LYS A 248 -6.64 -20.84 -5.76
CA LYS A 248 -6.47 -19.65 -6.59
C LYS A 248 -7.79 -19.14 -7.18
N ASP A 249 -8.75 -20.01 -7.43
CA ASP A 249 -10.06 -19.65 -7.99
C ASP A 249 -10.91 -18.83 -7.01
N TYR A 250 -10.59 -18.86 -5.71
CA TYR A 250 -11.29 -18.08 -4.68
C TYR A 250 -10.65 -16.71 -4.41
N LEU A 251 -9.48 -16.44 -5.02
CA LEU A 251 -8.85 -15.13 -4.96
C LEU A 251 -9.64 -14.13 -5.81
N GLY A 252 -10.06 -13.03 -5.19
CA GLY A 252 -10.76 -11.93 -5.87
C GLY A 252 -9.86 -10.72 -6.11
N ASP A 253 -10.50 -9.55 -6.20
CA ASP A 253 -9.79 -8.26 -6.33
C ASP A 253 -8.74 -8.08 -5.24
N LYS A 254 -9.07 -8.47 -4.00
CA LYS A 254 -8.13 -8.60 -2.90
C LYS A 254 -7.89 -10.08 -2.61
N TRP A 255 -6.65 -10.42 -2.30
CA TRP A 255 -6.31 -11.75 -1.84
C TRP A 255 -6.53 -11.84 -0.34
N VAL A 256 -7.46 -12.71 0.03
CA VAL A 256 -7.75 -13.09 1.41
C VAL A 256 -7.43 -14.57 1.52
N PHE A 257 -6.54 -14.92 2.44
CA PHE A 257 -6.02 -16.28 2.57
C PHE A 257 -6.81 -17.06 3.61
N ASN A 258 -8.06 -17.36 3.29
CA ASN A 258 -8.89 -18.28 4.07
C ASN A 258 -9.52 -19.32 3.14
N ASN A 259 -9.91 -20.47 3.69
CA ASN A 259 -10.47 -21.58 2.90
C ASN A 259 -11.93 -21.34 2.46
N TRP A 260 -12.53 -20.20 2.85
CA TRP A 260 -13.89 -19.86 2.47
C TRP A 260 -13.90 -19.15 1.12
N LYS A 261 -14.84 -19.48 0.24
CA LYS A 261 -15.10 -18.67 -0.97
C LYS A 261 -15.25 -17.21 -0.57
N ASN A 262 -14.48 -16.33 -1.19
CA ASN A 262 -14.61 -14.90 -0.94
C ASN A 262 -16.06 -14.48 -1.21
N PRO A 263 -16.85 -14.04 -0.20
CA PRO A 263 -18.27 -13.75 -0.34
C PRO A 263 -18.59 -12.69 -1.41
N GLU A 264 -17.60 -11.89 -1.82
CA GLU A 264 -17.72 -10.98 -2.97
C GLU A 264 -18.14 -11.70 -4.27
N ASN A 265 -17.84 -12.99 -4.41
CA ASN A 265 -18.16 -13.82 -5.57
C ASN A 265 -19.53 -14.52 -5.49
N ILE A 266 -20.28 -14.32 -4.41
CA ILE A 266 -21.65 -14.85 -4.27
C ILE A 266 -22.61 -13.71 -4.62
N SER A 267 -23.05 -13.66 -5.88
CA SER A 267 -23.91 -12.59 -6.40
C SER A 267 -25.29 -12.53 -5.75
N SER A 268 -25.74 -13.59 -5.10
CA SER A 268 -27.07 -13.71 -4.48
C SER A 268 -27.16 -13.22 -3.04
N LEU A 269 -26.04 -12.79 -2.43
CA LEU A 269 -26.05 -12.28 -1.05
C LEU A 269 -26.44 -10.80 -1.04
N ILE A 270 -27.37 -10.45 -0.16
CA ILE A 270 -27.67 -9.07 0.20
C ILE A 270 -26.45 -8.49 0.93
N LYS A 271 -26.06 -7.27 0.60
CA LYS A 271 -24.87 -6.59 1.10
C LYS A 271 -25.24 -5.37 1.93
N PHE A 272 -24.31 -4.93 2.77
CA PHE A 272 -24.44 -3.68 3.52
C PHE A 272 -24.72 -2.49 2.59
N GLY A 273 -24.08 -2.46 1.41
CA GLY A 273 -24.28 -1.44 0.40
C GLY A 273 -25.68 -1.38 -0.23
N ASP A 274 -26.50 -2.43 -0.07
CA ASP A 274 -27.88 -2.44 -0.58
C ASP A 274 -28.81 -1.60 0.32
N TYR A 275 -28.46 -1.44 1.60
CA TYR A 275 -29.24 -0.64 2.56
C TYR A 275 -28.60 0.69 2.92
N PHE A 276 -27.28 0.81 2.75
CA PHE A 276 -26.53 1.97 3.22
C PHE A 276 -25.57 2.50 2.16
N LYS A 277 -25.52 3.83 2.02
CA LYS A 277 -24.42 4.49 1.33
C LYS A 277 -23.27 4.68 2.30
N VAL A 278 -22.09 4.21 1.93
CA VAL A 278 -20.82 4.50 2.60
C VAL A 278 -20.01 5.42 1.70
N SER A 279 -19.41 6.47 2.24
CA SER A 279 -18.63 7.42 1.44
C SER A 279 -17.51 8.05 2.25
N ASN A 280 -16.44 8.47 1.57
CA ASN A 280 -15.42 9.29 2.21
C ASN A 280 -16.03 10.61 2.71
N SER A 281 -15.58 11.05 3.88
CA SER A 281 -15.87 12.35 4.46
C SER A 281 -15.44 13.52 3.55
N VAL A 282 -15.85 14.76 3.87
CA VAL A 282 -15.49 15.91 3.03
C VAL A 282 -13.98 16.08 2.92
N ALA A 283 -13.50 16.43 1.74
CA ALA A 283 -12.08 16.66 1.49
C ALA A 283 -11.84 18.12 1.13
N THR A 284 -11.48 18.91 2.14
CA THR A 284 -11.09 20.33 1.98
C THR A 284 -9.83 20.45 1.12
N LEU A 285 -8.96 19.42 1.16
CA LEU A 285 -7.60 19.41 0.63
C LEU A 285 -6.66 20.47 1.21
N LEU A 286 -7.07 21.15 2.30
CA LEU A 286 -6.24 22.05 3.11
C LEU A 286 -6.88 22.24 4.49
N ASN A 287 -6.88 21.19 5.33
CA ASN A 287 -7.55 21.25 6.64
C ASN A 287 -7.03 22.39 7.52
N SER A 288 -5.77 22.81 7.40
CA SER A 288 -5.21 23.93 8.15
C SER A 288 -5.86 25.28 7.87
N ALA A 289 -6.51 25.44 6.71
CA ALA A 289 -7.23 26.67 6.35
C ALA A 289 -8.73 26.56 6.62
N PHE A 290 -9.31 25.36 6.64
CA PHE A 290 -10.76 25.17 6.75
C PHE A 290 -11.21 24.73 8.14
N ILE A 291 -10.38 24.04 8.91
CA ILE A 291 -10.70 23.53 10.25
C ILE A 291 -10.18 24.51 11.30
N ILE A 292 -11.10 25.02 12.11
CA ILE A 292 -10.81 25.93 13.22
C ILE A 292 -11.00 25.13 14.52
N LYS A 293 -9.94 25.01 15.32
CA LYS A 293 -10.04 24.32 16.61
C LYS A 293 -10.55 25.29 17.65
N LYS A 294 -11.38 24.82 18.59
CA LYS A 294 -11.88 25.66 19.69
C LYS A 294 -10.76 26.37 20.46
N ASN A 295 -9.63 25.69 20.66
CA ASN A 295 -8.48 26.22 21.37
C ASN A 295 -7.77 27.36 20.61
N ASP A 296 -8.01 27.52 19.31
CA ASP A 296 -7.46 28.62 18.51
C ASP A 296 -8.37 29.86 18.55
N ILE A 297 -9.57 29.74 19.15
CA ILE A 297 -10.53 30.84 19.32
C ILE A 297 -10.16 31.63 20.57
N VAL A 298 -9.85 32.91 20.39
CA VAL A 298 -9.42 33.81 21.47
C VAL A 298 -10.57 34.66 22.02
N ASP A 299 -11.65 34.80 21.26
CA ASP A 299 -12.87 35.52 21.65
C ASP A 299 -14.06 34.99 20.85
N GLU A 300 -15.26 35.03 21.41
CA GLU A 300 -16.49 34.52 20.78
C GLU A 300 -17.71 35.31 21.25
N ASP A 301 -18.42 35.93 20.29
CA ASP A 301 -19.71 36.61 20.53
C ASP A 301 -20.85 35.88 19.80
N GLU A 302 -22.06 36.45 19.74
CA GLU A 302 -23.21 35.81 19.10
C GLU A 302 -23.05 35.61 17.58
N ASN A 303 -22.31 36.49 16.90
CA ASN A 303 -22.21 36.55 15.45
C ASN A 303 -20.83 36.12 14.92
N TYR A 304 -19.78 36.23 15.72
CA TYR A 304 -18.40 36.03 15.30
C TYR A 304 -17.61 35.13 16.25
N ILE A 305 -16.59 34.48 15.70
CA ILE A 305 -15.45 33.94 16.46
C ILE A 305 -14.20 34.73 16.08
N LYS A 306 -13.30 34.95 17.03
CA LYS A 306 -12.00 35.56 16.79
C LYS A 306 -10.91 34.50 16.81
N VAL A 307 -10.17 34.39 15.71
CA VAL A 307 -9.01 33.50 15.55
C VAL A 307 -7.82 34.37 15.17
N LYS A 308 -6.84 34.51 16.08
CA LYS A 308 -5.76 35.50 15.94
C LYS A 308 -6.33 36.91 15.70
N ASP A 309 -6.04 37.52 14.56
CA ASP A 309 -6.47 38.85 14.15
C ASP A 309 -7.70 38.84 13.22
N PHE A 310 -8.34 37.67 13.04
CA PHE A 310 -9.48 37.51 12.15
C PHE A 310 -10.76 37.31 12.95
N TYR A 311 -11.78 38.12 12.64
CA TYR A 311 -13.16 37.90 13.06
C TYR A 311 -13.84 37.10 11.95
N ILE A 312 -14.42 35.95 12.27
CA ILE A 312 -15.03 35.02 11.31
C ILE A 312 -16.49 34.86 11.68
N GLU A 313 -17.37 35.06 10.69
CA GLU A 313 -18.82 34.99 10.84
C GLU A 313 -19.27 33.57 11.20
N LYS A 314 -20.03 33.41 12.29
CA LYS A 314 -20.55 32.09 12.70
C LYS A 314 -21.49 31.45 11.67
N ASN A 315 -22.19 32.27 10.89
CA ASN A 315 -23.13 31.78 9.88
C ASN A 315 -22.47 30.96 8.76
N VAL A 316 -21.18 31.19 8.49
CA VAL A 316 -20.40 30.37 7.54
C VAL A 316 -19.79 29.13 8.19
N LEU A 317 -19.92 28.95 9.50
CA LEU A 317 -19.33 27.83 10.22
C LEU A 317 -20.32 26.66 10.37
N ARG A 318 -19.76 25.46 10.44
CA ARG A 318 -20.45 24.25 10.90
C ARG A 318 -19.57 23.50 11.89
N ILE A 319 -20.18 22.67 12.74
CA ILE A 319 -19.43 21.77 13.63
C ILE A 319 -18.67 20.76 12.76
N ALA A 320 -17.41 20.51 13.09
CA ALA A 320 -16.53 19.61 12.35
C ALA A 320 -16.28 18.29 13.11
N ALA A 321 -16.41 17.17 12.41
CA ALA A 321 -16.28 15.83 12.98
C ALA A 321 -15.12 15.02 12.38
N SER A 322 -14.38 14.33 13.24
CA SER A 322 -13.24 13.49 12.92
C SER A 322 -13.17 12.29 13.87
N PRO A 323 -12.86 11.06 13.39
CA PRO A 323 -12.73 9.88 14.24
C PRO A 323 -11.51 9.91 15.17
N ARG A 324 -10.47 10.70 14.86
CA ARG A 324 -9.28 10.83 15.72
C ARG A 324 -9.66 11.60 16.99
N ASN A 325 -9.68 10.88 18.12
CA ASN A 325 -9.88 11.38 19.49
C ASN A 325 -10.82 12.59 19.62
N HIS A 326 -12.09 12.36 19.33
CA HIS A 326 -13.23 13.16 19.79
C HIS A 326 -13.20 14.65 19.38
N SER A 327 -13.14 14.98 18.07
CA SER A 327 -13.34 16.37 17.66
C SER A 327 -14.72 16.93 18.10
N ILE A 328 -15.75 16.07 18.19
CA ILE A 328 -17.06 16.44 18.75
C ILE A 328 -16.94 16.94 20.19
N LYS A 329 -16.04 16.36 21.00
CA LYS A 329 -15.78 16.83 22.38
C LYS A 329 -14.78 18.00 22.44
N ARG A 330 -13.95 18.19 21.41
CA ARG A 330 -12.98 19.30 21.32
C ARG A 330 -13.59 20.59 20.73
N GLY A 331 -14.76 20.52 20.09
CA GLY A 331 -15.48 21.67 19.57
C GLY A 331 -14.83 22.30 18.34
N GLU A 332 -14.51 21.50 17.32
CA GLU A 332 -13.96 22.03 16.07
C GLU A 332 -15.07 22.62 15.18
N TYR A 333 -14.76 23.73 14.50
CA TYR A 333 -15.57 24.29 13.43
C TYR A 333 -14.90 24.05 12.07
N ILE A 334 -15.72 24.07 11.02
CA ILE A 334 -15.27 24.10 9.63
C ILE A 334 -15.93 25.28 8.91
N ILE A 335 -15.15 26.03 8.13
CA ILE A 335 -15.69 27.03 7.21
C ILE A 335 -16.45 26.28 6.11
N PHE A 336 -17.75 26.50 6.02
CA PHE A 336 -18.70 25.80 5.17
C PHE A 336 -19.30 26.79 4.15
N PRO A 337 -18.64 27.02 3.00
CA PRO A 337 -19.03 28.00 1.98
C PRO A 337 -20.18 27.49 1.08
N TYR A 338 -21.14 26.80 1.70
CA TYR A 338 -22.26 26.16 1.03
C TYR A 338 -23.53 26.35 1.85
N ARG A 339 -24.68 26.21 1.21
CA ARG A 339 -25.97 26.16 1.90
C ARG A 339 -26.82 25.03 1.34
N TYR A 340 -27.73 24.51 2.16
CA TYR A 340 -28.73 23.56 1.69
C TYR A 340 -30.10 24.24 1.62
N LEU A 341 -30.70 24.26 0.42
CA LEU A 341 -32.05 24.77 0.21
C LEU A 341 -32.95 23.63 -0.25
N LYS A 342 -34.02 23.35 0.52
CA LYS A 342 -34.93 22.20 0.27
C LYS A 342 -34.17 20.88 0.05
N GLY A 343 -33.13 20.63 0.85
CA GLY A 343 -32.30 19.43 0.76
C GLY A 343 -31.23 19.46 -0.33
N LYS A 344 -31.24 20.43 -1.25
CA LYS A 344 -30.26 20.53 -2.34
C LYS A 344 -29.07 21.39 -1.94
N LEU A 345 -27.87 20.93 -2.28
CA LEU A 345 -26.62 21.68 -2.10
C LEU A 345 -26.59 22.89 -3.05
N ILE A 346 -26.37 24.07 -2.50
CA ILE A 346 -26.13 25.32 -3.23
C ILE A 346 -24.73 25.81 -2.88
N ARG A 347 -23.95 26.09 -3.93
CA ARG A 347 -22.62 26.69 -3.82
C ARG A 347 -22.76 28.20 -3.74
N ILE A 348 -22.06 28.83 -2.82
CA ILE A 348 -22.11 30.28 -2.65
C ILE A 348 -21.27 30.92 -3.76
N GLU A 349 -21.81 31.94 -4.41
CA GLU A 349 -21.06 32.68 -5.41
C GLU A 349 -19.97 33.53 -4.77
N GLU A 350 -18.92 33.88 -5.52
CA GLU A 350 -17.75 34.55 -4.92
C GLU A 350 -18.11 35.92 -4.36
N ASP A 351 -18.86 36.72 -5.13
CA ASP A 351 -19.35 38.03 -4.68
C ASP A 351 -20.25 37.90 -3.43
N GLU A 352 -21.13 36.90 -3.39
CA GLU A 352 -21.98 36.61 -2.24
C GLU A 352 -21.13 36.25 -1.01
N PHE A 353 -20.07 35.45 -1.19
CA PHE A 353 -19.18 35.05 -0.11
C PHE A 353 -18.37 36.23 0.44
N LEU A 354 -17.83 37.08 -0.44
CA LEU A 354 -17.06 38.28 -0.06
C LEU A 354 -17.91 39.31 0.66
N ILE A 355 -19.18 39.47 0.25
CA ILE A 355 -20.12 40.42 0.88
C ILE A 355 -20.67 39.87 2.20
N SER A 356 -21.06 38.60 2.24
CA SER A 356 -21.76 38.02 3.40
C SER A 356 -20.80 37.53 4.48
N PHE A 357 -19.57 37.17 4.11
CA PHE A 357 -18.56 36.61 5.01
C PHE A 357 -17.17 37.23 4.80
N PRO A 358 -17.03 38.58 4.87
CA PRO A 358 -15.76 39.27 4.64
C PRO A 358 -14.65 38.83 5.59
N GLY A 359 -14.99 38.47 6.83
CA GLY A 359 -14.08 37.97 7.84
C GLY A 359 -13.50 36.60 7.49
N ALA A 360 -14.37 35.65 7.15
CA ALA A 360 -13.98 34.33 6.64
C ALA A 360 -13.15 34.43 5.35
N ALA A 361 -13.51 35.34 4.44
CA ALA A 361 -12.76 35.60 3.22
C ALA A 361 -11.35 36.09 3.51
N LYS A 362 -11.20 37.10 4.38
CA LYS A 362 -9.89 37.62 4.80
C LYS A 362 -9.03 36.52 5.45
N TYR A 363 -9.64 35.68 6.27
CA TYR A 363 -8.96 34.54 6.89
C TYR A 363 -8.46 33.55 5.83
N LEU A 364 -9.32 33.10 4.90
CA LEU A 364 -8.92 32.15 3.86
C LEU A 364 -7.90 32.74 2.87
N LEU A 365 -7.98 34.04 2.56
CA LEU A 365 -7.00 34.73 1.73
C LEU A 365 -5.60 34.72 2.36
N SER A 366 -5.47 34.64 3.69
CA SER A 366 -4.16 34.44 4.32
C SER A 366 -3.49 33.11 3.97
N PHE A 367 -4.24 32.16 3.40
CA PHE A 367 -3.75 30.87 2.88
C PHE A 367 -3.70 30.80 1.35
N ILE A 368 -3.91 31.92 0.63
CA ILE A 368 -4.17 31.90 -0.82
C ILE A 368 -3.11 31.19 -1.64
N SER A 369 -1.82 31.36 -1.32
CA SER A 369 -0.71 30.67 -2.00
C SER A 369 -0.90 29.14 -1.95
N THR A 370 -1.13 28.59 -0.75
CA THR A 370 -1.38 27.15 -0.56
C THR A 370 -2.73 26.68 -1.11
N LEU A 371 -3.75 27.54 -1.12
CA LEU A 371 -5.08 27.23 -1.69
C LEU A 371 -5.07 27.14 -3.23
N MET A 372 -4.13 27.83 -3.89
CA MET A 372 -3.94 27.76 -5.35
C MET A 372 -3.11 26.56 -5.78
N GLU A 373 -2.24 26.03 -4.92
CA GLU A 373 -1.37 24.89 -5.24
C GLU A 373 -2.02 23.51 -4.99
N ARG A 374 -3.14 23.45 -4.26
CA ARG A 374 -3.81 22.18 -3.94
C ARG A 374 -4.40 21.51 -5.17
N LYS A 375 -4.46 20.17 -5.13
CA LYS A 375 -4.98 19.28 -6.20
C LYS A 375 -6.53 19.21 -6.22
N SER A 376 -7.16 20.38 -6.16
CA SER A 376 -8.61 20.56 -6.17
C SER A 376 -9.22 20.26 -7.54
N ASP A 377 -10.53 20.00 -7.56
CA ASP A 377 -11.29 19.93 -8.80
C ASP A 377 -11.21 21.28 -9.55
N LYS A 378 -11.06 21.25 -10.88
CA LYS A 378 -10.91 22.47 -11.70
C LYS A 378 -12.04 23.49 -11.53
N SER A 379 -13.22 23.00 -11.17
CA SER A 379 -14.41 23.81 -10.94
C SER A 379 -14.49 24.39 -9.53
N ALA A 380 -13.61 24.02 -8.60
CA ALA A 380 -13.63 24.48 -7.21
C ALA A 380 -13.01 25.87 -7.10
N LYS A 381 -13.72 26.79 -6.46
CA LYS A 381 -13.22 28.14 -6.15
C LYS A 381 -12.21 28.08 -5.01
N TRP A 382 -11.42 29.15 -4.86
CA TRP A 382 -10.35 29.21 -3.87
C TRP A 382 -10.86 29.02 -2.43
N PHE A 383 -12.06 29.51 -2.14
CA PHE A 383 -12.71 29.42 -0.82
C PHE A 383 -13.55 28.15 -0.64
N GLU A 384 -13.65 27.27 -1.63
CA GLU A 384 -14.42 26.02 -1.56
C GLU A 384 -13.55 24.81 -1.19
N TYR A 385 -14.17 23.69 -0.83
CA TYR A 385 -13.47 22.43 -0.64
C TYR A 385 -12.91 21.90 -1.96
N GLY A 386 -11.76 21.23 -1.89
CA GLY A 386 -11.12 20.70 -3.09
C GLY A 386 -11.90 19.58 -3.79
N ARG A 387 -12.90 18.99 -3.11
CA ARG A 387 -13.77 17.91 -3.60
C ARG A 387 -15.21 18.13 -3.11
N SER A 388 -16.19 18.01 -4.00
CA SER A 388 -17.61 18.29 -3.70
C SER A 388 -18.50 17.05 -3.58
N GLN A 389 -18.00 15.86 -3.96
CA GLN A 389 -18.81 14.65 -4.12
C GLN A 389 -19.50 14.22 -2.81
N ALA A 390 -18.82 14.40 -1.67
CA ALA A 390 -19.36 14.06 -0.36
C ALA A 390 -20.54 14.96 0.04
N LEU A 391 -20.53 16.24 -0.35
CA LEU A 391 -21.48 17.25 0.10
C LEU A 391 -22.92 16.98 -0.34
N LEU A 392 -23.12 16.27 -1.45
CA LEU A 392 -24.45 16.04 -2.04
C LEU A 392 -25.42 15.32 -1.10
N TYR A 393 -24.92 14.52 -0.16
CA TYR A 393 -25.74 13.63 0.66
C TYR A 393 -25.64 13.91 2.17
N LEU A 394 -24.86 14.91 2.59
CA LEU A 394 -24.56 15.15 4.00
C LEU A 394 -25.68 15.83 4.78
N ASN A 395 -26.69 16.40 4.13
CA ASN A 395 -27.73 17.20 4.78
C ASN A 395 -28.84 16.36 5.45
N GLN A 396 -28.43 15.37 6.24
CA GLN A 396 -29.27 14.46 7.01
C GLN A 396 -28.46 13.86 8.17
N GLU A 397 -29.14 13.21 9.12
CA GLU A 397 -28.45 12.42 10.15
C GLU A 397 -27.58 11.34 9.52
N LYS A 398 -26.40 11.12 10.10
CA LYS A 398 -25.40 10.22 9.53
C LYS A 398 -24.54 9.59 10.61
N LEU A 399 -23.92 8.47 10.29
CA LEU A 399 -22.84 7.91 11.11
C LEU A 399 -21.49 8.33 10.54
N MET A 400 -20.51 8.50 11.42
CA MET A 400 -19.11 8.65 11.07
C MET A 400 -18.30 7.51 11.66
N LEU A 401 -17.29 7.06 10.93
CA LEU A 401 -16.34 6.05 11.38
C LEU A 401 -14.93 6.31 10.84
N SER A 402 -13.94 5.72 11.51
CA SER A 402 -12.55 5.79 11.08
C SER A 402 -12.28 4.90 9.87
N SER A 403 -11.43 5.35 8.95
CA SER A 403 -10.85 4.49 7.90
C SER A 403 -9.77 3.55 8.43
N VAL A 404 -9.36 3.72 9.70
CA VAL A 404 -8.39 2.87 10.41
C VAL A 404 -9.05 2.30 11.66
N VAL A 405 -9.06 0.98 11.78
CA VAL A 405 -9.72 0.22 12.86
C VAL A 405 -8.63 -0.58 13.59
N THR A 406 -8.69 -0.67 14.92
CA THR A 406 -7.70 -1.43 15.72
C THR A 406 -8.36 -2.66 16.35
N ASN A 407 -9.25 -2.47 17.34
CA ASN A 407 -9.89 -3.57 18.06
C ASN A 407 -11.39 -3.68 17.78
N GLU A 408 -12.04 -2.54 17.52
CA GLU A 408 -13.49 -2.46 17.30
C GLU A 408 -13.78 -1.31 16.34
N VAL A 409 -14.93 -1.42 15.65
CA VAL A 409 -15.43 -0.34 14.79
C VAL A 409 -16.18 0.67 15.65
N LYS A 410 -15.61 1.86 15.76
CA LYS A 410 -16.25 2.98 16.45
C LYS A 410 -17.16 3.74 15.50
N CYS A 411 -18.44 3.77 15.83
CA CYS A 411 -19.47 4.53 15.13
C CYS A 411 -19.88 5.75 15.95
N TYR A 412 -19.93 6.92 15.30
CA TYR A 412 -20.32 8.18 15.91
C TYR A 412 -21.57 8.72 15.21
N TYR A 413 -22.65 8.95 15.96
CA TYR A 413 -23.83 9.63 15.44
C TYR A 413 -23.52 11.11 15.25
N LEU A 414 -23.83 11.63 14.07
CA LEU A 414 -23.75 13.04 13.75
C LEU A 414 -25.14 13.52 13.34
N ASP A 415 -25.49 14.71 13.82
CA ASP A 415 -26.67 15.42 13.34
C ASP A 415 -26.49 15.88 11.88
N LYS A 416 -27.56 16.46 11.35
CA LYS A 416 -27.64 16.99 10.00
C LYS A 416 -26.55 18.03 9.69
N ASP A 417 -26.29 18.95 10.62
CA ASP A 417 -25.45 20.12 10.40
C ASP A 417 -23.95 19.87 10.63
N THR A 418 -23.59 18.78 11.32
CA THR A 418 -22.21 18.42 11.60
C THR A 418 -21.52 17.84 10.37
N ILE A 419 -20.34 18.35 10.02
CA ILE A 419 -19.60 18.01 8.80
C ILE A 419 -18.41 17.09 9.14
N PRO A 420 -18.45 15.80 8.78
CA PRO A 420 -17.29 14.92 8.93
C PRO A 420 -16.25 15.24 7.85
N TYR A 421 -15.00 15.46 8.26
CA TYR A 421 -13.88 15.81 7.37
C TYR A 421 -12.76 14.75 7.31
N SER A 422 -12.95 13.63 8.01
CA SER A 422 -12.05 12.48 7.93
C SER A 422 -12.80 11.17 8.17
N GLY A 423 -12.20 10.05 7.74
CA GLY A 423 -12.84 8.75 7.77
C GLY A 423 -13.98 8.63 6.74
N PHE A 424 -15.03 7.92 7.13
CA PHE A 424 -16.21 7.70 6.30
C PHE A 424 -17.46 8.23 6.97
N TYR A 425 -18.46 8.54 6.15
CA TYR A 425 -19.83 8.72 6.62
C TYR A 425 -20.76 7.66 6.02
N ILE A 426 -21.82 7.34 6.76
CA ILE A 426 -22.84 6.37 6.37
C ILE A 426 -24.22 6.98 6.51
N ILE A 427 -25.06 6.79 5.50
CA ILE A 427 -26.48 7.18 5.49
C ILE A 427 -27.35 6.02 4.99
N PRO A 428 -28.60 5.90 5.44
CA PRO A 428 -29.54 4.92 4.92
C PRO A 428 -29.98 5.29 3.50
N VAL A 429 -30.16 4.28 2.65
CA VAL A 429 -30.71 4.44 1.28
C VAL A 429 -31.90 3.50 1.00
N ALA A 430 -32.25 2.66 1.96
CA ALA A 430 -33.40 1.76 1.92
C ALA A 430 -34.07 1.68 3.31
N ASP A 431 -34.82 0.63 3.57
CA ASP A 431 -35.70 0.39 4.72
C ASP A 431 -34.98 0.09 6.07
N LYS A 432 -33.65 0.23 6.14
CA LYS A 432 -32.89 0.14 7.39
C LYS A 432 -32.41 1.50 7.87
N GLY A 433 -32.44 1.71 9.18
CA GLY A 433 -32.00 2.95 9.82
C GLY A 433 -30.53 2.92 10.29
N LEU A 434 -30.05 4.04 10.82
CA LEU A 434 -28.68 4.14 11.35
C LEU A 434 -28.43 3.21 12.55
N ARG A 435 -29.46 2.85 13.31
CA ARG A 435 -29.34 1.89 14.42
C ARG A 435 -28.96 0.50 13.91
N ASP A 436 -29.64 0.03 12.86
CA ASP A 436 -29.31 -1.23 12.20
C ASP A 436 -27.86 -1.23 11.68
N ALA A 437 -27.41 -0.12 11.08
CA ALA A 437 -26.03 0.02 10.65
C ALA A 437 -25.05 -0.13 11.82
N VAL A 438 -25.31 0.50 12.98
CA VAL A 438 -24.43 0.39 14.15
C VAL A 438 -24.36 -1.03 14.68
N GLU A 439 -25.50 -1.73 14.75
CA GLU A 439 -25.55 -3.13 15.19
C GLU A 439 -24.68 -4.03 14.31
N ILE A 440 -24.83 -3.89 12.98
CA ILE A 440 -24.02 -4.66 12.03
C ILE A 440 -22.54 -4.31 12.15
N LEU A 441 -22.19 -3.01 12.12
CA LEU A 441 -20.80 -2.55 12.09
C LEU A 441 -20.03 -2.87 13.38
N LYS A 442 -20.73 -2.97 14.52
CA LYS A 442 -20.13 -3.33 15.82
C LYS A 442 -20.12 -4.83 16.08
N SER A 443 -20.71 -5.65 15.21
CA SER A 443 -20.68 -7.11 15.37
C SER A 443 -19.26 -7.66 15.22
N GLU A 444 -19.01 -8.77 15.91
CA GLU A 444 -17.76 -9.54 15.80
C GLU A 444 -17.58 -10.07 14.37
N ASP A 445 -18.66 -10.56 13.75
CA ASP A 445 -18.67 -11.04 12.36
C ASP A 445 -18.19 -9.96 11.37
N PHE A 446 -18.67 -8.72 11.52
CA PHE A 446 -18.23 -7.61 10.69
C PHE A 446 -16.74 -7.30 10.92
N PHE A 447 -16.32 -7.25 12.18
CA PHE A 447 -14.92 -7.00 12.53
C PHE A 447 -13.99 -8.06 11.93
N ASN A 448 -14.31 -9.34 12.10
CA ASN A 448 -13.56 -10.46 11.52
C ASN A 448 -13.50 -10.35 9.98
N TYR A 449 -14.62 -10.00 9.35
CA TYR A 449 -14.68 -9.81 7.90
C TYR A 449 -13.74 -8.69 7.41
N ILE A 450 -13.71 -7.52 8.08
CA ILE A 450 -12.85 -6.40 7.66
C ILE A 450 -11.38 -6.63 8.00
N SER A 451 -11.07 -7.33 9.10
CA SER A 451 -9.71 -7.66 9.52
C SER A 451 -8.96 -8.49 8.48
N LEU A 452 -9.67 -9.38 7.80
CA LEU A 452 -9.12 -10.17 6.72
C LEU A 452 -8.86 -9.35 5.44
N ARG A 453 -9.56 -8.23 5.22
CA ARG A 453 -9.53 -7.42 3.98
C ARG A 453 -8.79 -6.09 4.09
N GLY A 454 -8.62 -5.61 5.31
CA GLY A 454 -7.91 -4.38 5.61
C GLY A 454 -6.42 -4.52 5.33
N ILE A 455 -5.81 -3.40 4.93
CA ILE A 455 -4.36 -3.29 4.76
C ILE A 455 -3.78 -2.95 6.13
N ASN A 456 -2.75 -3.66 6.58
CA ASN A 456 -2.10 -3.35 7.85
C ASN A 456 -1.56 -1.90 7.83
N ALA A 457 -1.99 -1.06 8.78
CA ALA A 457 -1.61 0.34 8.91
C ALA A 457 -0.50 0.55 9.96
N ASN A 458 -0.55 -0.24 11.02
CA ASN A 458 0.46 -0.47 12.06
C ASN A 458 0.05 -1.80 12.71
N GLY A 459 0.94 -2.57 13.32
CA GLY A 459 0.72 -4.00 13.62
C GLY A 459 -0.59 -4.42 14.29
N LYS A 460 -1.30 -3.49 14.93
CA LYS A 460 -2.62 -3.71 15.55
C LYS A 460 -3.80 -3.08 14.81
N SER A 461 -3.56 -2.18 13.86
CA SER A 461 -4.59 -1.43 13.15
C SER A 461 -4.63 -1.75 11.66
N ILE A 462 -5.83 -1.95 11.15
CA ILE A 462 -6.13 -2.16 9.74
C ILE A 462 -6.71 -0.90 9.11
N ARG A 463 -6.30 -0.59 7.89
CA ARG A 463 -6.94 0.40 7.04
C ARG A 463 -7.97 -0.29 6.16
N VAL A 464 -9.22 0.14 6.30
CA VAL A 464 -10.36 -0.33 5.52
C VAL A 464 -10.72 0.67 4.44
N SER A 465 -11.38 0.21 3.39
CA SER A 465 -11.92 1.05 2.32
C SER A 465 -13.45 1.08 2.36
N VAL A 466 -14.03 2.08 1.70
CA VAL A 466 -15.49 2.16 1.47
C VAL A 466 -16.03 0.87 0.85
N LYS A 467 -15.30 0.30 -0.13
CA LYS A 467 -15.71 -0.94 -0.82
C LYS A 467 -15.74 -2.14 0.12
N ASP A 468 -14.80 -2.22 1.08
CA ASP A 468 -14.79 -3.31 2.06
C ASP A 468 -16.10 -3.33 2.85
N ILE A 469 -16.54 -2.16 3.34
CA ILE A 469 -17.76 -2.02 4.14
C ILE A 469 -18.99 -2.31 3.27
N LEU A 470 -19.09 -1.69 2.08
CA LEU A 470 -20.23 -1.88 1.18
C LEU A 470 -20.44 -3.34 0.80
N ASN A 471 -19.36 -4.09 0.62
CA ASN A 471 -19.41 -5.49 0.19
C ASN A 471 -19.66 -6.50 1.32
N TYR A 472 -19.80 -6.04 2.57
CA TYR A 472 -20.09 -6.94 3.68
C TYR A 472 -21.42 -7.67 3.45
N PRO A 473 -21.43 -9.02 3.39
CA PRO A 473 -22.65 -9.78 3.22
C PRO A 473 -23.48 -9.75 4.50
N LEU A 474 -24.77 -9.46 4.37
CA LEU A 474 -25.74 -9.56 5.45
C LEU A 474 -26.35 -10.96 5.46
N ARG A 475 -26.52 -11.52 6.66
CA ARG A 475 -27.17 -12.83 6.87
C ARG A 475 -28.63 -12.65 7.21
#